data_AF-A0A1Q9PB25-F1
#
_entry.id   AF-A0A1Q9PB25-F1
#
_cell.length_a   1.000
_cell.length_b   1.000
_cell.length_c   1.000
_cell.angle_alpha   90.00
_cell.angle_beta   90.00
_cell.angle_gamma   90.00
#
_symmetry.space_group_name_H-M   'P 1'
#
loop_
_entity.id
_entity.type
_entity.pdbx_description
1 polymer ?
#
loop_
_entity_poly.entity_id
_entity_poly.type
_entity_poly.pdbx_seq_one_letter_code
_entity_poly.pdbx_strand_id
1 'polypeptide(L)'
;MDVERIKHIMNSLMILSFLIFGALSGIILITDVPLTNTSVSLPFAFLYISTATFVITAQINERPKLIQRYLRDWLIMCLIGIIISALVFTFY
;
A
#
# COMPACT_ATOMS: atom_id res chain seq x y z
N MET A 1 -1.90 23.83 2.32
CA MET A 1 -1.59 22.68 1.46
C MET A 1 -2.90 22.27 0.81
N ASP A 2 -3.02 22.36 -0.52
CA ASP A 2 -4.30 22.11 -1.20
C ASP A 2 -4.75 20.66 -1.04
N VAL A 3 -5.96 20.49 -0.50
CA VAL A 3 -6.65 19.20 -0.34
C VAL A 3 -6.67 18.42 -1.67
N GLU A 4 -6.85 19.16 -2.77
CA GLU A 4 -6.89 18.62 -4.12
C GLU A 4 -5.54 18.03 -4.55
N ARG A 5 -4.43 18.71 -4.20
CA ARG A 5 -3.07 18.19 -4.46
C ARG A 5 -2.80 16.92 -3.67
N ILE A 6 -3.16 16.89 -2.38
CA ILE A 6 -2.97 15.70 -1.53
C ILE A 6 -3.77 14.52 -2.08
N LYS A 7 -5.05 14.75 -2.42
CA LYS A 7 -5.92 13.73 -2.99
C LYS A 7 -5.36 13.18 -4.31
N HIS A 8 -4.85 14.06 -5.17
CA HIS A 8 -4.21 13.65 -6.41
C HIS A 8 -2.97 12.77 -6.14
N ILE A 9 -2.10 13.18 -5.21
CA ILE A 9 -0.91 12.40 -4.84
C ILE A 9 -1.30 11.01 -4.29
N MET A 10 -2.28 10.94 -3.38
CA MET A 10 -2.75 9.68 -2.81
C MET A 10 -3.36 8.76 -3.87
N ASN A 11 -4.16 9.31 -4.77
CA ASN A 11 -4.74 8.52 -5.87
C ASN A 11 -3.66 7.99 -6.82
N SER A 12 -2.68 8.82 -7.18
CA SER A 12 -1.54 8.41 -7.99
C SER A 12 -0.70 7.33 -7.30
N LEU A 13 -0.47 7.45 -5.99
CA LEU A 13 0.25 6.46 -5.20
C LEU A 13 -0.48 5.11 -5.17
N MET A 14 -1.80 5.13 -5.00
CA MET A 14 -2.64 3.92 -5.02
C MET A 14 -2.53 3.20 -6.36
N ILE A 15 -2.70 3.93 -7.47
CA ILE A 15 -2.64 3.38 -8.83
C ILE A 15 -1.24 2.83 -9.12
N LEU A 16 -0.20 3.60 -8.79
CA LEU A 16 1.18 3.17 -9.01
C LEU A 16 1.50 1.89 -8.23
N SER A 17 1.09 1.82 -6.96
CA SER A 17 1.31 0.63 -6.13
C SER A 17 0.56 -0.58 -6.71
N PHE A 18 -0.67 -0.38 -7.21
CA PHE A 18 -1.42 -1.46 -7.85
C PHE A 18 -0.76 -1.94 -9.16
N LEU A 19 -0.24 -1.02 -9.97
CA LEU A 19 0.50 -1.35 -11.18
C LEU A 19 1.77 -2.15 -10.88
N ILE A 20 2.52 -1.76 -9.83
CA ILE A 20 3.72 -2.50 -9.41
C ILE A 20 3.33 -3.91 -8.94
N PHE A 21 2.27 -4.05 -8.14
CA PHE A 21 1.75 -5.37 -7.76
C PHE A 21 1.42 -6.23 -8.98
N GLY A 22 0.68 -5.68 -9.95
CA GLY A 22 0.31 -6.39 -11.17
C GLY A 22 1.51 -6.80 -12.01
N ALA A 23 2.49 -5.90 -12.18
CA ALA A 23 3.71 -6.18 -12.92
C ALA A 23 4.54 -7.29 -12.25
N LEU A 24 4.77 -7.20 -10.94
CA LEU A 24 5.52 -8.21 -10.19
C LEU A 24 4.82 -9.57 -10.20
N SER A 25 3.50 -9.58 -9.99
CA SER A 25 2.71 -10.82 -10.05
C SER A 25 2.74 -11.44 -11.45
N GLY A 26 2.64 -10.62 -12.49
CA GLY A 26 2.77 -11.06 -13.88
C GLY A 26 4.15 -11.64 -14.18
N ILE A 27 5.23 -11.01 -13.70
CA ILE A 27 6.59 -11.55 -13.85
C ILE A 27 6.69 -12.93 -13.19
N ILE A 28 6.20 -13.08 -11.96
CA ILE A 28 6.22 -14.37 -11.24
C ILE A 28 5.50 -15.45 -12.04
N LEU A 29 4.32 -15.13 -12.59
CA LEU A 29 3.53 -16.06 -13.41
C LEU A 29 4.18 -16.43 -14.74
N ILE A 30 4.90 -15.52 -15.39
CA ILE A 30 5.54 -15.77 -16.70
C ILE A 30 6.86 -16.52 -16.55
N THR A 31 7.60 -16.27 -15.47
CA THR A 31 8.95 -16.81 -15.27
C THR A 31 8.98 -18.10 -14.46
N ASP A 32 7.82 -18.62 -14.04
CA ASP A 32 7.67 -19.80 -13.18
C ASP A 32 8.58 -19.76 -11.95
N VAL A 33 8.78 -18.57 -11.39
CA VAL A 33 9.62 -18.38 -10.21
C VAL A 33 8.99 -19.14 -9.03
N PRO A 34 9.78 -19.93 -8.27
CA PRO A 34 9.25 -20.64 -7.12
C PRO A 34 8.61 -19.66 -6.14
N LEU A 35 7.39 -19.99 -5.71
CA LEU A 35 6.59 -19.23 -4.74
C LEU A 35 7.18 -19.41 -3.34
N THR A 36 8.17 -18.59 -3.02
CA THR A 36 8.81 -18.52 -1.71
C THR A 36 8.35 -17.27 -0.98
N ASN A 37 8.59 -17.20 0.34
CA ASN A 37 8.28 -16.01 1.13
C ASN A 37 8.96 -14.74 0.57
N THR A 38 10.13 -14.88 -0.07
CA THR A 38 10.86 -13.75 -0.66
C THR A 38 10.30 -13.31 -2.00
N SER A 39 9.88 -14.22 -2.87
CA SER A 39 9.29 -13.84 -4.17
C SER A 39 7.87 -13.29 -4.04
N VAL A 40 7.10 -13.76 -3.06
CA VAL A 40 5.71 -13.36 -2.85
C VAL A 40 5.58 -12.08 -2.00
N SER A 41 6.47 -11.83 -1.05
CA SER A 41 6.36 -10.69 -0.12
C SER A 41 6.29 -9.32 -0.81
N LEU A 42 7.11 -9.09 -1.83
CA LEU A 42 7.19 -7.78 -2.50
C LEU A 42 5.88 -7.41 -3.23
N PRO A 43 5.29 -8.24 -4.12
CA PRO A 43 3.98 -7.95 -4.70
C PRO A 43 2.92 -7.65 -3.63
N PHE A 44 2.83 -8.48 -2.59
CA PHE A 44 1.83 -8.31 -1.53
C PHE A 44 2.03 -7.03 -0.71
N ALA A 45 3.27 -6.57 -0.53
CA ALA A 45 3.55 -5.27 0.10
C ALA A 45 2.96 -4.11 -0.72
N PHE A 46 3.10 -4.14 -2.05
CA PHE A 46 2.50 -3.12 -2.92
C PHE A 46 0.98 -3.20 -2.98
N LEU A 47 0.41 -4.41 -2.90
CA LEU A 47 -1.04 -4.59 -2.74
C LEU A 47 -1.52 -3.94 -1.43
N TYR A 48 -0.84 -4.20 -0.31
CA TYR A 48 -1.16 -3.62 0.99
C TYR A 48 -1.13 -2.09 0.96
N ILE A 49 -0.06 -1.49 0.40
CA ILE A 49 0.05 -0.04 0.27
C ILE A 49 -1.10 0.51 -0.58
N SER A 50 -1.43 -0.15 -1.69
CA SER A 50 -2.55 0.26 -2.55
C SER A 50 -3.88 0.25 -1.78
N THR A 51 -4.19 -0.84 -1.07
CA THR A 51 -5.42 -0.97 -0.27
C THR A 51 -5.49 0.04 0.86
N ALA A 52 -4.41 0.23 1.63
CA ALA A 52 -4.35 1.22 2.70
C ALA A 52 -4.57 2.65 2.16
N THR A 53 -3.99 2.95 1.00
CA THR A 53 -4.16 4.25 0.33
C THR A 53 -5.59 4.42 -0.17
N PHE A 54 -6.23 3.38 -0.72
CA PHE A 54 -7.64 3.41 -1.11
C PHE A 54 -8.56 3.76 0.06
N VAL A 55 -8.39 3.07 1.20
CA VAL A 55 -9.19 3.30 2.42
C VAL A 55 -9.07 4.75 2.88
N ILE A 56 -7.85 5.28 2.94
CA ILE A 56 -7.62 6.67 3.38
C ILE A 56 -8.16 7.68 2.38
N THR A 57 -8.00 7.43 1.08
CA THR A 57 -8.50 8.33 0.03
C THR A 57 -10.05 8.38 0.05
N ALA A 58 -10.71 7.26 0.34
CA ALA A 58 -12.16 7.21 0.57
C ALA A 58 -12.58 8.07 1.77
N GLN A 59 -11.88 7.96 2.91
CA GLN A 59 -12.16 8.78 4.10
C GLN A 59 -11.93 10.28 3.85
N ILE A 60 -10.92 10.65 3.06
CA ILE A 60 -10.65 12.03 2.65
C ILE A 60 -11.78 12.58 1.77
N ASN A 61 -12.34 11.75 0.87
CA ASN A 61 -13.47 12.16 0.03
C ASN A 61 -14.73 12.47 0.84
N GLU A 62 -15.02 11.67 1.87
CA GLU A 62 -16.18 11.90 2.74
C GLU A 62 -15.99 13.10 3.68
N ARG A 63 -14.78 13.27 4.23
CA ARG A 63 -14.50 14.30 5.25
C ARG A 63 -13.18 15.04 4.97
N PRO A 64 -13.14 15.94 3.99
CA PRO A 64 -11.89 16.58 3.55
C PRO A 64 -11.25 17.48 4.62
N LYS A 65 -12.02 17.96 5.60
CA LYS A 65 -11.52 18.82 6.70
C LYS A 65 -10.50 18.12 7.62
N LEU A 66 -10.44 16.79 7.61
CA LEU A 66 -9.59 15.98 8.49
C LEU A 66 -8.35 15.39 7.77
N ILE A 67 -7.97 15.94 6.61
CA ILE A 67 -6.94 15.35 5.75
C ILE A 67 -5.60 15.07 6.44
N GLN A 68 -5.15 15.97 7.32
CA GLN A 68 -3.90 15.80 8.07
C GLN A 68 -3.96 14.61 9.02
N ARG A 69 -5.11 14.39 9.65
CA ARG A 69 -5.34 13.23 10.53
C ARG A 69 -5.30 11.95 9.72
N TYR A 70 -6.00 11.91 8.59
CA TYR A 70 -6.02 10.72 7.72
C TYR A 70 -4.66 10.39 7.11
N LEU A 71 -3.85 11.39 6.73
CA LEU A 71 -2.48 11.16 6.30
C LEU A 71 -1.61 10.57 7.44
N ARG A 72 -1.83 11.01 8.68
CA ARG A 72 -1.13 10.43 9.83
C ARG A 72 -1.59 9.00 10.08
N ASP A 73 -2.88 8.74 9.99
CA ASP A 73 -3.47 7.41 10.16
C ASP A 73 -2.99 6.46 9.05
N TRP A 74 -2.84 6.95 7.80
CA TRP A 74 -2.19 6.23 6.71
C TRP A 74 -0.77 5.81 7.06
N LEU A 75 0.05 6.75 7.54
CA LEU A 75 1.43 6.46 7.92
C LEU A 75 1.50 5.44 9.07
N ILE A 76 0.60 5.55 10.05
CA ILE A 76 0.49 4.61 11.17
C ILE A 76 0.10 3.22 10.66
N MET A 77 -0.88 3.11 9.74
CA MET A 77 -1.24 1.83 9.12
C MET A 77 -0.06 1.21 8.37
N CYS A 78 0.70 2.01 7.60
CA CYS A 78 1.90 1.52 6.93
C CYS A 78 2.95 1.01 7.93
N LEU A 79 3.22 1.75 9.01
CA LEU A 79 4.17 1.35 10.06
C LEU A 79 3.74 0.08 10.79
N ILE A 80 2.46 -0.03 11.16
CA ILE A 80 1.93 -1.23 11.83
C ILE A 80 2.07 -2.45 10.91
N GLY A 81 1.76 -2.30 9.62
CA GLY A 81 1.93 -3.36 8.63
C GLY A 81 3.39 -3.85 8.56
N ILE A 82 4.35 -2.93 8.58
CA ILE A 82 5.79 -3.26 8.60
C ILE A 82 6.15 -4.01 9.89
N ILE A 83 5.71 -3.52 11.06
CA ILE A 83 6.02 -4.13 12.37
C ILE A 83 5.45 -5.54 12.45
N ILE A 84 4.18 -5.74 12.04
CA ILE A 84 3.54 -7.06 12.03
C ILE A 84 4.30 -7.99 11.08
N SER A 85 4.64 -7.51 9.88
CA SER A 85 5.40 -8.32 8.91
C SER A 85 6.77 -8.72 9.48
N ALA A 86 7.49 -7.80 10.10
CA ALA A 86 8.79 -8.07 10.71
C ALA A 86 8.69 -9.06 11.88
N LEU A 87 7.66 -8.93 12.73
CA LEU A 87 7.38 -9.89 13.81
C LEU A 87 7.11 -11.28 13.24
N VAL A 88 6.23 -11.39 12.23
CA VAL A 88 5.91 -12.67 11.58
C VAL A 88 7.17 -13.31 10.98
N PHE A 89 8.02 -12.54 10.29
CA PHE A 89 9.31 -13.03 9.77
C PHE A 89 10.32 -13.41 10.85
N THR A 90 10.25 -12.82 12.05
CA THR A 90 11.17 -13.13 13.15
C THR A 90 10.74 -14.41 13.88
N PHE A 91 9.44 -14.68 13.95
CA PHE A 91 8.86 -15.82 14.68
C PHE A 91 8.53 -17.03 13.79
N TYR A 92 8.78 -16.96 12.48
CA TYR A 92 8.59 -18.04 11.50
C TYR A 92 9.92 -18.44 10.88
#